data_AF-A0A938MXA4-F1
#
_entry.id   AF-A0A938MXA4-F1
#
_cell.length_a   1.000
_cell.length_b   1.000
_cell.length_c   1.000
_cell.angle_alpha   90.00
_cell.angle_beta   90.00
_cell.angle_gamma   90.00
#
_symmetry.space_group_name_H-M   'P 1'
#
loop_
_entity.id
_entity.type
_entity.pdbx_description
1 polymer ?
#
loop_
_entity_poly.entity_id
_entity_poly.type
_entity_poly.pdbx_seq_one_letter_code
_entity_poly.pdbx_strand_id
1 'polypeptide(L)'
;MNRRMVWGTTLVALLMFTASVFAQGQRGGGQRGAGMMGMMRGMSMVQLLQNEAVRKEIVLTEEQQSKLREMAQAAREGAGGGMPNFQEMSDEERQKLREEMTKRAEETQKKLAEILDDKQMTRLKEINLQVMGARAFMLPEVSDALGITNEQREKIQTAQREAFQGLMGGGAPDPEQMAKAQEQVKETIMNILSDEQKSTFKKMVGEPFDVTQVRGAGRGGPGGEQGERPRGGRRKGSDG
;
A
#
# COMPACT_ATOMS: atom_id res chain seq x y z
N MET A 1 -62.59 53.55 -26.49
CA MET A 1 -63.30 54.21 -25.38
C MET A 1 -63.42 53.22 -24.23
N ASN A 2 -63.13 53.48 -22.97
CA ASN A 2 -62.42 54.54 -22.26
C ASN A 2 -62.22 54.00 -20.83
N ARG A 3 -60.97 54.03 -20.34
CA ARG A 3 -60.51 54.49 -18.99
C ARG A 3 -61.16 53.82 -17.75
N ARG A 4 -60.46 53.44 -16.68
CA ARG A 4 -59.56 54.20 -15.77
C ARG A 4 -58.88 53.16 -14.84
N MET A 5 -57.61 53.14 -14.42
CA MET A 5 -56.56 54.13 -14.07
C MET A 5 -56.25 54.08 -12.55
N VAL A 6 -55.08 53.49 -12.23
CA VAL A 6 -54.10 53.84 -11.15
C VAL A 6 -54.61 53.49 -9.72
N TRP A 7 -53.83 53.11 -8.69
CA TRP A 7 -52.62 53.58 -8.01
C TRP A 7 -51.88 52.34 -7.42
N GLY A 8 -50.57 52.19 -7.28
CA GLY A 8 -49.48 53.12 -7.01
C GLY A 8 -48.90 52.80 -5.62
N THR A 9 -47.69 52.21 -5.55
CA THR A 9 -46.55 52.56 -4.65
C THR A 9 -45.56 51.40 -4.50
N THR A 10 -44.28 51.75 -4.65
CA THR A 10 -43.07 50.95 -4.46
C THR A 10 -42.61 51.02 -3.00
N LEU A 11 -42.10 49.94 -2.39
CA LEU A 11 -40.94 49.98 -1.47
C LEU A 11 -40.44 48.60 -1.02
N VAL A 12 -39.12 48.51 -0.95
CA VAL A 12 -38.22 47.38 -0.68
C VAL A 12 -38.12 47.07 0.82
N ALA A 13 -38.01 45.78 1.20
CA ALA A 13 -37.21 45.36 2.37
C ALA A 13 -36.89 43.85 2.39
N LEU A 14 -35.58 43.57 2.32
CA LEU A 14 -34.78 42.47 2.89
C LEU A 14 -35.50 41.46 3.83
N LEU A 15 -35.15 40.15 3.73
CA LEU A 15 -34.64 39.34 4.86
C LEU A 15 -34.34 37.86 4.50
N MET A 16 -33.03 37.57 4.51
CA MET A 16 -32.31 36.36 4.94
C MET A 16 -32.62 34.96 4.35
N PHE A 17 -31.60 34.45 3.65
CA PHE A 17 -31.29 33.04 3.40
C PHE A 17 -31.29 32.20 4.69
N THR A 18 -31.94 31.04 4.65
CA THR A 18 -31.54 29.89 5.47
C THR A 18 -31.04 28.77 4.56
N ALA A 19 -29.74 28.53 4.65
CA ALA A 19 -29.08 27.36 4.11
C ALA A 19 -29.37 26.13 4.99
N SER A 20 -29.47 24.96 4.35
CA SER A 20 -28.83 23.68 4.74
C SER A 20 -29.73 22.48 4.45
N VAL A 21 -29.45 21.74 3.38
CA VAL A 21 -29.30 20.26 3.42
C VAL A 21 -28.42 19.84 2.23
N PHE A 22 -27.10 19.96 2.38
CA PHE A 22 -26.15 19.07 1.71
C PHE A 22 -25.44 18.29 2.81
N ALA A 23 -26.19 17.38 3.44
CA ALA A 23 -25.69 16.46 4.45
C ALA A 23 -25.86 15.02 3.96
N GLN A 24 -25.29 14.68 2.80
CA GLN A 24 -25.10 13.29 2.40
C GLN A 24 -24.07 13.20 1.27
N GLY A 25 -22.80 12.98 1.62
CA GLY A 25 -21.78 12.81 0.57
C GLY A 25 -20.32 12.87 0.99
N GLN A 26 -19.95 12.50 2.22
CA GLN A 26 -18.53 12.38 2.55
C GLN A 26 -18.28 11.30 3.61
N ARG A 27 -18.50 10.05 3.22
CA ARG A 27 -17.98 8.88 3.91
C ARG A 27 -17.52 7.89 2.85
N GLY A 28 -16.22 7.88 2.53
CA GLY A 28 -15.68 6.89 1.59
C GLY A 28 -14.35 7.19 0.89
N GLY A 29 -13.60 8.24 1.26
CA GLY A 29 -12.33 8.57 0.59
C GLY A 29 -11.07 7.91 1.18
N GLY A 30 -11.01 7.70 2.49
CA GLY A 30 -9.76 7.36 3.17
C GLY A 30 -9.25 5.93 2.96
N GLN A 31 -10.12 4.99 2.60
CA GLN A 31 -9.77 3.56 2.54
C GLN A 31 -9.25 3.12 1.17
N ARG A 32 -9.56 3.87 0.10
CA ARG A 32 -9.06 3.61 -1.26
C ARG A 32 -7.62 4.07 -1.46
N GLY A 33 -7.22 5.18 -0.83
CA GLY A 33 -5.84 5.70 -0.88
C GLY A 33 -4.83 4.84 -0.11
N ALA A 34 -5.23 4.34 1.07
CA ALA A 34 -4.36 3.51 1.91
C ALA A 34 -4.03 2.13 1.27
N GLY A 35 -4.99 1.51 0.58
CA GLY A 35 -4.76 0.25 -0.14
C GLY A 35 -3.87 0.42 -1.38
N MET A 36 -4.00 1.54 -2.09
CA MET A 36 -3.19 1.87 -3.26
C MET A 36 -1.75 2.25 -2.88
N MET A 37 -1.57 2.98 -1.77
CA MET A 37 -0.23 3.30 -1.25
C MET A 37 0.45 2.07 -0.64
N GLY A 38 -0.31 1.13 -0.03
CA GLY A 38 0.21 -0.17 0.40
C GLY A 38 0.69 -1.04 -0.77
N MET A 39 -0.02 -1.06 -1.90
CA MET A 39 0.44 -1.72 -3.12
C MET A 39 1.65 -1.03 -3.77
N MET A 40 1.78 0.29 -3.64
CA MET A 40 2.94 1.03 -4.13
C MET A 40 4.20 0.84 -3.28
N ARG A 41 4.07 0.67 -1.96
CA ARG A 41 5.22 0.55 -1.05
C ARG A 41 5.84 -0.86 -1.00
N GLY A 42 5.11 -1.87 -1.48
CA GLY A 42 5.52 -3.27 -1.38
C GLY A 42 5.24 -3.87 0.00
N MET A 43 5.30 -5.20 0.10
CA MET A 43 5.08 -5.91 1.36
C MET A 43 6.33 -5.79 2.25
N SER A 44 6.17 -5.45 3.53
CA SER A 44 7.29 -5.44 4.48
C SER A 44 7.68 -6.85 4.93
N MET A 45 8.89 -7.05 5.44
CA MET A 45 9.33 -8.35 6.00
C MET A 45 8.40 -8.86 7.11
N VAL A 46 7.87 -7.97 7.96
CA VAL A 46 6.88 -8.34 8.99
C VAL A 46 5.57 -8.82 8.37
N GLN A 47 5.12 -8.20 7.27
CA GLN A 47 3.93 -8.65 6.56
C GLN A 47 4.18 -10.00 5.85
N LEU A 48 5.37 -10.25 5.32
CA LEU A 48 5.74 -11.54 4.73
C LEU A 48 5.64 -12.67 5.75
N LEU A 49 6.06 -12.43 7.00
CA LEU A 49 5.99 -13.41 8.08
C LEU A 49 4.56 -13.75 8.52
N GLN A 50 3.54 -13.00 8.09
CA GLN A 50 2.14 -13.38 8.29
C GLN A 50 1.69 -14.45 7.29
N ASN A 51 2.38 -14.57 6.15
CA ASN A 51 2.06 -15.55 5.12
C ASN A 51 2.51 -16.96 5.55
N GLU A 52 1.62 -17.95 5.42
CA GLU A 52 1.90 -19.32 5.83
C GLU A 52 3.02 -19.99 5.01
N ALA A 53 3.07 -19.74 3.69
CA ALA A 53 4.11 -20.30 2.85
C ALA A 53 5.50 -19.80 3.25
N VAL A 54 5.62 -18.50 3.55
CA VAL A 54 6.87 -17.91 4.05
C VAL A 54 7.28 -18.52 5.38
N ARG A 55 6.34 -18.69 6.32
CA ARG A 55 6.63 -19.30 7.63
C ARG A 55 7.09 -20.75 7.52
N LYS A 56 6.50 -21.52 6.61
CA LYS A 56 6.92 -22.90 6.32
C LYS A 56 8.29 -22.94 5.66
N GLU A 57 8.53 -22.07 4.70
CA GLU A 57 9.80 -21.98 3.96
C GLU A 57 10.98 -21.69 4.90
N ILE A 58 10.81 -20.77 5.85
CA ILE A 58 11.84 -20.48 6.85
C ILE A 58 11.73 -21.33 8.12
N VAL A 59 10.82 -22.32 8.14
CA VAL A 59 10.66 -23.28 9.23
C VAL A 59 10.51 -22.60 10.60
N LEU A 60 9.57 -21.66 10.73
CA LEU A 60 9.34 -20.98 12.01
C LEU A 60 8.78 -21.93 13.06
N THR A 61 9.35 -21.87 14.26
CA THR A 61 8.82 -22.58 15.42
C THR A 61 7.53 -21.92 15.94
N GLU A 62 6.72 -22.66 16.69
CA GLU A 62 5.52 -22.10 17.32
C GLU A 62 5.85 -20.96 18.30
N GLU A 63 6.98 -21.05 19.01
CA GLU A 63 7.46 -19.98 19.90
C GLU A 63 7.78 -18.70 19.11
N GLN A 64 8.51 -18.82 17.99
CA GLN A 64 8.83 -17.70 17.11
C GLN A 64 7.57 -17.08 16.52
N GLN A 65 6.61 -17.91 16.09
CA GLN A 65 5.32 -17.44 15.61
C GLN A 65 4.55 -16.66 16.68
N SER A 66 4.58 -17.10 17.95
CA SER A 66 3.96 -16.37 19.05
C SER A 66 4.61 -14.99 19.24
N LYS A 67 5.94 -14.93 19.32
CA LYS A 67 6.69 -13.66 19.45
C LYS A 67 6.42 -12.70 18.29
N LEU A 68 6.32 -13.22 17.06
CA LEU A 68 5.98 -12.41 15.89
C LEU A 68 4.54 -11.85 15.95
N ARG A 69 3.58 -12.61 16.49
CA ARG A 69 2.20 -12.13 16.70
C ARG A 69 2.18 -11.00 17.73
N GLU A 70 2.88 -11.16 18.84
CA GLU A 70 3.01 -10.12 19.88
C GLU A 70 3.67 -8.86 19.31
N MET A 71 4.77 -9.03 18.57
CA MET A 71 5.45 -7.92 17.89
C MET A 71 4.52 -7.20 16.90
N ALA A 72 3.73 -7.94 16.11
CA ALA A 72 2.78 -7.37 15.16
C ALA A 72 1.61 -6.66 15.87
N GLN A 73 1.15 -7.19 16.99
CA GLN A 73 0.12 -6.55 17.82
C GLN A 73 0.63 -5.24 18.42
N ALA A 74 1.81 -5.25 19.05
CA ALA A 74 2.45 -4.05 19.59
C ALA A 74 2.69 -2.99 18.51
N ALA A 75 3.07 -3.41 17.30
CA ALA A 75 3.23 -2.50 16.16
C ALA A 75 1.89 -1.87 15.73
N ARG A 76 0.77 -2.61 15.80
CA ARG A 76 -0.57 -2.07 15.51
C ARG A 76 -1.04 -1.10 16.59
N GLU A 77 -0.84 -1.44 17.86
CA GLU A 77 -1.20 -0.60 19.00
C GLU A 77 -0.37 0.69 19.06
N GLY A 78 0.92 0.61 18.72
CA GLY A 78 1.80 1.77 18.58
C GLY A 78 1.63 2.54 17.25
N ALA A 79 0.95 1.98 16.26
CA ALA A 79 0.51 2.70 15.06
C ALA A 79 -0.84 3.39 15.32
N GLY A 80 -0.89 4.20 16.39
CA GLY A 80 -2.04 5.05 16.68
C GLY A 80 -2.11 6.20 15.68
N GLY A 81 -2.75 6.00 14.54
CA GLY A 81 -2.97 7.07 13.57
C GLY A 81 -3.38 6.57 12.19
N GLY A 82 -4.30 7.30 11.55
CA GLY A 82 -4.57 7.14 10.13
C GLY A 82 -3.34 7.43 9.28
N MET A 83 -3.35 7.03 8.01
CA MET A 83 -2.25 7.36 7.10
C MET A 83 -2.05 8.89 7.03
N PRO A 84 -0.80 9.39 7.19
CA PRO A 84 -0.51 10.81 6.99
C PRO A 84 -0.94 11.26 5.59
N ASN A 85 -1.55 12.44 5.47
CA ASN A 85 -1.91 12.99 4.18
C ASN A 85 -0.68 13.59 3.50
N PHE A 86 0.06 12.77 2.75
CA PHE A 86 1.31 13.17 2.10
C PHE A 86 1.19 14.37 1.14
N GLN A 87 -0.02 14.68 0.65
CA GLN A 87 -0.26 15.83 -0.24
C GLN A 87 -0.32 17.17 0.49
N GLU A 88 -0.63 17.17 1.78
CA GLU A 88 -0.74 18.38 2.61
C GLU A 88 0.53 18.63 3.46
N MET A 89 1.47 17.68 3.48
CA MET A 89 2.70 17.79 4.27
C MET A 89 3.74 18.69 3.60
N SER A 90 4.30 19.61 4.38
CA SER A 90 5.50 20.36 4.03
C SER A 90 6.70 19.44 3.76
N ASP A 91 7.75 19.96 3.12
CA ASP A 91 8.98 19.19 2.87
C ASP A 91 9.65 18.73 4.18
N GLU A 92 9.62 19.59 5.21
CA GLU A 92 10.15 19.29 6.54
C GLU A 92 9.37 18.17 7.24
N GLU A 93 8.03 18.20 7.17
CA GLU A 93 7.18 17.13 7.70
C GLU A 93 7.42 15.82 6.95
N ARG A 94 7.56 15.88 5.61
CA ARG A 94 7.89 14.70 4.79
C ARG A 94 9.27 14.14 5.11
N GLN A 95 10.24 14.99 5.46
CA GLN A 95 11.55 14.55 5.94
C GLN A 95 11.43 13.86 7.30
N LYS A 96 10.78 14.49 8.28
CA LYS A 96 10.57 13.91 9.63
C LYS A 96 9.87 12.56 9.56
N LEU A 97 8.82 12.44 8.74
CA LEU A 97 8.12 11.17 8.55
C LEU A 97 9.03 10.11 7.92
N ARG A 98 9.90 10.47 6.97
CA ARG A 98 10.87 9.51 6.41
C ARG A 98 11.86 9.03 7.47
N GLU A 99 12.41 9.93 8.27
CA GLU A 99 13.32 9.59 9.37
C GLU A 99 12.66 8.69 10.40
N GLU A 100 11.41 8.99 10.80
CA GLU A 100 10.63 8.15 11.71
C GLU A 100 10.38 6.75 11.13
N MET A 101 9.99 6.67 9.85
CA MET A 101 9.78 5.39 9.17
C MET A 101 11.08 4.57 9.07
N THR A 102 12.22 5.22 8.84
CA THR A 102 13.53 4.56 8.84
C THR A 102 13.86 4.01 10.23
N LYS A 103 13.74 4.82 11.29
CA LYS A 103 13.97 4.37 12.68
C LYS A 103 13.08 3.18 13.03
N ARG A 104 11.80 3.25 12.69
CA ARG A 104 10.84 2.17 12.93
C ARG A 104 11.21 0.89 12.16
N ALA A 105 11.73 1.02 10.93
CA ALA A 105 12.22 -0.12 10.16
C ALA A 105 13.45 -0.75 10.80
N GLU A 106 14.42 0.05 11.27
CA GLU A 106 15.61 -0.42 11.99
C GLU A 106 15.25 -1.13 13.30
N GLU A 107 14.36 -0.55 14.11
CA GLU A 107 13.87 -1.17 15.34
C GLU A 107 13.17 -2.50 15.06
N THR A 108 12.35 -2.55 13.99
CA THR A 108 11.69 -3.77 13.56
C THR A 108 12.71 -4.83 13.15
N GLN A 109 13.74 -4.44 12.40
CA GLN A 109 14.81 -5.35 11.99
C GLN A 109 15.57 -5.92 13.20
N LYS A 110 15.87 -5.09 14.20
CA LYS A 110 16.50 -5.55 15.45
C LYS A 110 15.64 -6.58 16.17
N LYS A 111 14.34 -6.30 16.36
CA LYS A 111 13.40 -7.25 16.98
C LYS A 111 13.27 -8.55 16.20
N LEU A 112 13.28 -8.49 14.87
CA LEU A 112 13.28 -9.69 14.04
C LEU A 112 14.55 -10.53 14.25
N ALA A 113 15.72 -9.89 14.40
CA ALA A 113 16.99 -10.58 14.65
C ALA A 113 17.07 -11.21 16.06
N GLU A 114 16.25 -10.74 17.01
CA GLU A 114 16.12 -11.38 18.33
C GLU A 114 15.21 -12.62 18.31
N ILE A 115 14.34 -12.74 17.30
CA ILE A 115 13.36 -13.83 17.18
C ILE A 115 13.84 -14.91 16.21
N LEU A 116 14.41 -14.49 15.08
CA LEU A 116 14.85 -15.37 13.99
C LEU A 116 16.33 -15.69 14.12
N ASP A 117 16.71 -16.91 13.81
CA ASP A 117 18.13 -17.24 13.65
C ASP A 117 18.70 -16.69 12.33
N ASP A 118 20.02 -16.74 12.17
CA ASP A 118 20.73 -16.19 11.01
C ASP A 118 20.26 -16.81 9.68
N LYS A 119 19.97 -18.12 9.69
CA LYS A 119 19.53 -18.83 8.48
C LYS A 119 18.10 -18.41 8.10
N GLN A 120 17.21 -18.29 9.07
CA GLN A 120 15.83 -17.83 8.88
C GLN A 120 15.80 -16.38 8.41
N MET A 121 16.62 -15.52 9.02
CA MET A 121 16.75 -14.12 8.62
C MET A 121 17.29 -13.99 7.19
N THR A 122 18.32 -14.77 6.84
CA THR A 122 18.89 -14.79 5.49
C THR A 122 17.83 -15.22 4.47
N ARG A 123 17.13 -16.33 4.74
CA ARG A 123 16.08 -16.82 3.83
C ARG A 123 14.91 -15.84 3.71
N LEU A 124 14.54 -15.17 4.80
CA LEU A 124 13.50 -14.13 4.77
C LEU A 124 13.92 -12.94 3.88
N LYS A 125 15.18 -12.50 3.96
CA LYS A 125 15.71 -11.43 3.11
C LYS A 125 15.68 -11.83 1.64
N GLU A 126 16.09 -13.04 1.29
CA GLU A 126 16.01 -13.60 -0.07
C GLU A 126 14.58 -13.56 -0.62
N ILE A 127 13.62 -14.09 0.15
CA ILE A 127 12.20 -14.08 -0.21
C ILE A 127 11.70 -12.64 -0.38
N ASN A 128 12.09 -11.73 0.51
CA ASN A 128 11.70 -10.33 0.43
C ASN A 128 12.21 -9.68 -0.87
N LEU A 129 13.45 -9.94 -1.28
CA LEU A 129 13.99 -9.45 -2.56
C LEU A 129 13.19 -9.99 -3.76
N GLN A 130 12.81 -11.27 -3.73
CA GLN A 130 11.99 -11.89 -4.78
C GLN A 130 10.59 -11.28 -4.86
N VAL A 131 9.95 -11.06 -3.71
CA VAL A 131 8.61 -10.45 -3.65
C VAL A 131 8.66 -8.99 -4.12
N MET A 132 9.70 -8.24 -3.74
CA MET A 132 9.89 -6.83 -4.12
C MET A 132 10.16 -6.63 -5.61
N GLY A 133 10.80 -7.59 -6.29
CA GLY A 133 11.09 -7.49 -7.73
C GLY A 133 11.93 -6.26 -8.06
N ALA A 134 11.48 -5.45 -9.03
CA ALA A 134 12.19 -4.24 -9.47
C ALA A 134 12.47 -3.23 -8.34
N ARG A 135 11.64 -3.21 -7.29
CA ARG A 135 11.82 -2.29 -6.15
C ARG A 135 13.03 -2.65 -5.30
N ALA A 136 13.53 -3.89 -5.36
CA ALA A 136 14.69 -4.34 -4.60
C ALA A 136 15.94 -3.48 -4.90
N PHE A 137 16.11 -3.01 -6.13
CA PHE A 137 17.24 -2.16 -6.53
C PHE A 137 17.26 -0.77 -5.89
N MET A 138 16.16 -0.36 -5.24
CA MET A 138 16.08 0.90 -4.50
C MET A 138 16.48 0.73 -3.02
N LEU A 139 16.64 -0.50 -2.53
CA LEU A 139 17.10 -0.75 -1.18
C LEU A 139 18.57 -0.33 -1.04
N PRO A 140 18.95 0.39 0.02
CA PRO A 140 20.35 0.76 0.27
C PRO A 140 21.28 -0.46 0.25
N GLU A 141 20.93 -1.53 0.99
CA GLU A 141 21.73 -2.77 1.05
C GLU A 141 21.99 -3.39 -0.34
N VAL A 142 21.00 -3.37 -1.24
CA VAL A 142 21.14 -3.89 -2.61
C VAL A 142 21.95 -2.93 -3.47
N SER A 143 21.63 -1.64 -3.41
CA SER A 143 22.34 -0.60 -4.16
C SER A 143 23.83 -0.59 -3.83
N ASP A 144 24.17 -0.73 -2.55
CA ASP A 144 25.54 -0.69 -2.05
C ASP A 144 26.28 -1.97 -2.42
N ALA A 145 25.66 -3.14 -2.23
CA ALA A 145 26.24 -4.43 -2.61
C ALA A 145 26.51 -4.54 -4.13
N LEU A 146 25.66 -3.92 -4.95
CA LEU A 146 25.84 -3.87 -6.40
C LEU A 146 26.74 -2.72 -6.87
N GLY A 147 27.13 -1.80 -5.98
CA GLY A 147 27.90 -0.62 -6.35
C GLY A 147 27.21 0.20 -7.44
N ILE A 148 25.89 0.39 -7.34
CA ILE A 148 25.10 1.12 -8.34
C ILE A 148 25.64 2.55 -8.48
N THR A 149 26.09 2.89 -9.69
CA THR A 149 26.62 4.23 -9.97
C THR A 149 25.51 5.27 -10.03
N ASN A 150 25.87 6.56 -9.95
CA ASN A 150 24.90 7.65 -10.11
C ASN A 150 24.18 7.58 -11.47
N GLU A 151 24.91 7.28 -12.54
CA GLU A 151 24.33 7.12 -13.88
C GLU A 151 23.35 5.95 -13.94
N GLN A 152 23.69 4.80 -13.35
CA GLN A 152 22.78 3.65 -13.28
C GLN A 152 21.55 3.98 -12.42
N ARG A 153 21.73 4.67 -11.30
CA ARG A 153 20.64 5.10 -10.41
C ARG A 153 19.64 5.99 -11.15
N GLU A 154 20.11 6.95 -11.94
CA GLU A 154 19.25 7.80 -12.77
C GLU A 154 18.48 6.99 -13.80
N LYS A 155 19.13 6.07 -14.52
CA LYS A 155 18.47 5.19 -15.50
C LYS A 155 17.41 4.29 -14.83
N ILE A 156 17.69 3.73 -13.66
CA ILE A 156 16.76 2.91 -12.87
C ILE A 156 15.53 3.75 -12.45
N GLN A 157 15.74 4.97 -11.95
CA GLN A 157 14.64 5.85 -11.55
C GLN A 157 13.77 6.28 -12.72
N THR A 158 14.38 6.57 -13.88
CA THR A 158 13.65 6.90 -15.11
C THR A 158 12.82 5.71 -15.59
N ALA A 159 13.40 4.51 -15.66
CA ALA A 159 12.68 3.30 -16.04
C ALA A 159 11.45 3.04 -15.14
N GLN A 160 11.59 3.22 -13.83
CA GLN A 160 10.46 3.14 -12.90
C GLN A 160 9.42 4.22 -13.17
N ARG A 161 9.84 5.48 -13.32
CA ARG A 161 8.93 6.60 -13.54
C ARG A 161 8.10 6.40 -14.80
N GLU A 162 8.72 6.06 -15.91
CA GLU A 162 8.05 5.87 -17.20
C GLU A 162 7.04 4.72 -17.15
N ALA A 163 7.43 3.58 -16.54
CA ALA A 163 6.56 2.42 -16.43
C ALA A 163 5.31 2.67 -15.56
N PHE A 164 5.41 3.52 -14.53
CA PHE A 164 4.29 3.84 -13.65
C PHE A 164 3.55 5.11 -14.04
N GLN A 165 4.13 6.01 -14.85
CA GLN A 165 3.48 7.24 -15.29
C GLN A 165 2.21 6.96 -16.11
N GLY A 166 2.23 5.94 -16.96
CA GLY A 166 1.05 5.51 -17.74
C GLY A 166 -0.05 4.86 -16.89
N LEU A 167 0.28 4.41 -15.67
CA LEU A 167 -0.64 3.72 -14.75
C LEU A 167 -1.27 4.66 -13.70
N MET A 168 -0.86 5.94 -13.67
CA MET A 168 -1.32 6.96 -12.73
C MET A 168 -2.56 7.74 -13.23
N GLY A 169 -3.22 7.26 -14.30
CA GLY A 169 -4.39 7.89 -14.88
C GLY A 169 -5.69 7.59 -14.12
N GLY A 170 -6.14 8.53 -13.28
CA GLY A 170 -7.54 8.71 -12.85
C GLY A 170 -8.28 7.58 -12.11
N GLY A 171 -7.65 6.41 -11.90
CA GLY A 171 -8.25 5.24 -11.28
C GLY A 171 -7.21 4.31 -10.64
N ALA A 172 -7.69 3.29 -9.92
CA ALA A 172 -6.81 2.26 -9.38
C ALA A 172 -6.25 1.42 -10.55
N PRO A 173 -4.92 1.27 -10.68
CA PRO A 173 -4.32 0.56 -11.78
C PRO A 173 -4.67 -0.93 -11.70
N ASP A 174 -4.90 -1.52 -12.85
CA ASP A 174 -5.22 -2.94 -12.97
C ASP A 174 -4.06 -3.80 -12.41
N PRO A 175 -4.33 -4.79 -11.55
CA PRO A 175 -3.28 -5.60 -10.93
C PRO A 175 -2.38 -6.34 -11.93
N GLU A 176 -2.92 -6.77 -13.06
CA GLU A 176 -2.16 -7.46 -14.10
C GLU A 176 -1.26 -6.48 -14.86
N GLN A 177 -1.77 -5.29 -15.18
CA GLN A 177 -0.97 -4.20 -15.74
C GLN A 177 0.16 -3.77 -14.80
N MET A 178 -0.10 -3.69 -13.49
CA MET A 178 0.92 -3.40 -12.47
C MET A 178 1.99 -4.48 -12.41
N ALA A 179 1.60 -5.76 -12.44
CA ALA A 179 2.55 -6.87 -12.44
C ALA A 179 3.42 -6.86 -13.70
N LYS A 180 2.82 -6.59 -14.87
CA LYS A 180 3.54 -6.48 -16.14
C LYS A 180 4.53 -5.32 -16.15
N ALA A 181 4.12 -4.15 -15.66
CA ALA A 181 5.01 -2.99 -15.55
C ALA A 181 6.18 -3.28 -14.60
N GLN A 182 5.93 -3.95 -13.47
CA GLN A 182 7.01 -4.36 -12.55
C GLN A 182 8.02 -5.30 -13.23
N GLU A 183 7.57 -6.27 -14.02
CA GLU A 183 8.49 -7.19 -14.71
C GLU A 183 9.28 -6.49 -15.82
N GLN A 184 8.63 -5.60 -16.59
CA GLN A 184 9.31 -4.80 -17.62
C GLN A 184 10.38 -3.87 -17.04
N VAL A 185 10.09 -3.23 -15.90
CA VAL A 185 11.08 -2.42 -15.19
C VAL A 185 12.23 -3.31 -14.72
N LYS A 186 11.95 -4.47 -14.14
CA LYS A 186 12.98 -5.40 -13.67
C LYS A 186 13.90 -5.83 -14.82
N GLU A 187 13.35 -6.19 -15.98
CA GLU A 187 14.12 -6.53 -17.17
C GLU A 187 15.00 -5.36 -17.63
N THR A 188 14.44 -4.15 -17.67
CA THR A 188 15.17 -2.93 -18.03
C THR A 188 16.32 -2.66 -17.07
N ILE A 189 16.08 -2.79 -15.76
CA ILE A 189 17.13 -2.64 -14.74
C ILE A 189 18.22 -3.69 -14.95
N MET A 190 17.87 -4.96 -15.18
CA MET A 190 18.86 -6.00 -15.44
C MET A 190 19.74 -5.67 -16.65
N ASN A 191 19.21 -5.01 -17.68
CA ASN A 191 19.99 -4.58 -18.85
C ASN A 191 20.91 -3.37 -18.59
N ILE A 192 20.65 -2.58 -17.54
CA ILE A 192 21.51 -1.46 -17.09
C ILE A 192 22.72 -1.96 -16.29
N LEU A 193 22.59 -3.13 -15.66
CA LEU A 193 23.62 -3.71 -14.80
C LEU A 193 24.72 -4.42 -15.60
N SER A 194 25.94 -4.39 -15.08
CA SER A 194 27.05 -5.23 -15.55
C SER A 194 26.80 -6.71 -15.23
N ASP A 195 27.56 -7.60 -15.84
CA ASP A 195 27.42 -9.04 -15.59
C ASP A 195 27.85 -9.43 -14.17
N GLU A 196 28.84 -8.74 -13.60
CA GLU A 196 29.23 -8.88 -12.19
C GLU A 196 28.09 -8.45 -11.26
N GLN A 197 27.45 -7.32 -11.54
CA GLN A 197 26.31 -6.82 -10.76
C GLN A 197 25.12 -7.80 -10.84
N LYS A 198 24.79 -8.31 -12.02
CA LYS A 198 23.74 -9.34 -12.18
C LYS A 198 24.08 -10.59 -11.38
N SER A 199 25.35 -11.02 -11.38
CA SER A 199 25.81 -12.19 -10.62
C SER A 199 25.67 -11.98 -9.12
N THR A 200 26.09 -10.81 -8.61
CA THR A 200 25.91 -10.45 -7.20
C THR A 200 24.43 -10.40 -6.82
N PHE A 201 23.59 -9.78 -7.64
CA PHE A 201 22.13 -9.72 -7.38
C PHE A 201 21.52 -11.13 -7.32
N LYS A 202 21.87 -12.02 -8.24
CA LYS A 202 21.39 -13.42 -8.22
C LYS A 202 21.80 -14.14 -6.94
N LYS A 203 23.02 -13.94 -6.44
CA LYS A 203 23.48 -14.51 -5.16
C LYS A 203 22.69 -13.96 -3.97
N MET A 204 22.37 -12.66 -3.97
CA MET A 204 21.55 -12.04 -2.91
C MET A 204 20.10 -12.53 -2.93
N VAL A 205 19.55 -12.79 -4.12
CA VAL A 205 18.18 -13.30 -4.29
C VAL A 205 18.02 -14.73 -3.80
N GLY A 206 19.10 -15.53 -3.87
CA GLY A 206 19.13 -16.89 -3.35
C GLY A 206 18.23 -17.86 -4.09
N GLU A 207 17.82 -18.92 -3.40
CA GLU A 207 17.00 -20.00 -3.96
C GLU A 207 15.60 -19.49 -4.36
N PRO A 208 15.02 -19.92 -5.50
CA PRO A 208 13.69 -19.50 -5.90
C PRO A 208 12.61 -19.76 -4.84
N PHE A 209 11.65 -18.85 -4.73
CA PHE A 209 10.45 -18.97 -3.91
C PHE A 209 9.23 -18.62 -4.76
N ASP A 210 8.14 -19.37 -4.61
CA ASP A 210 6.89 -19.10 -5.33
C ASP A 210 6.17 -17.87 -4.76
N VAL A 211 6.53 -16.70 -5.31
CA VAL A 211 5.95 -15.41 -4.91
C VAL A 211 4.43 -15.31 -5.15
N THR A 212 3.83 -16.21 -5.94
CA THR A 212 2.37 -16.24 -6.13
C THR A 212 1.64 -16.61 -4.85
N GLN A 213 2.28 -17.38 -3.96
CA GLN A 213 1.73 -17.74 -2.64
C GLN A 213 1.64 -16.56 -1.68
N VAL A 214 2.41 -15.49 -1.93
CA VAL A 214 2.37 -14.23 -1.18
C VAL A 214 1.39 -13.25 -1.81
N ARG A 215 1.41 -13.12 -3.13
CA ARG A 215 0.58 -12.17 -3.89
C ARG A 215 -0.89 -12.60 -3.99
N GLY A 216 -1.18 -13.90 -3.90
CA GLY A 216 -2.53 -14.47 -4.01
C GLY A 216 -3.38 -14.38 -2.75
N ALA A 217 -2.80 -14.07 -1.59
CA ALA A 217 -3.52 -14.06 -0.30
C ALA A 217 -4.55 -12.91 -0.15
N GLY A 218 -4.63 -11.98 -1.12
CA GLY A 218 -5.59 -10.87 -1.14
C GLY A 218 -6.81 -11.08 -2.05
N ARG A 219 -6.88 -12.17 -2.83
CA ARG A 219 -8.00 -12.45 -3.72
C ARG A 219 -8.87 -13.53 -3.09
N GLY A 220 -9.85 -13.10 -2.27
CA GLY A 220 -10.99 -13.88 -1.79
C GLY A 220 -10.78 -15.38 -1.64
N GLY A 221 -10.48 -15.83 -0.41
CA GLY A 221 -10.54 -17.26 -0.11
C GLY A 221 -11.91 -17.85 -0.52
N PRO A 222 -11.95 -19.11 -0.99
CA PRO A 222 -13.20 -19.79 -1.31
C PRO A 222 -13.97 -20.06 -0.02
N GLY A 223 -14.79 -19.11 0.39
CA GLY A 223 -15.56 -19.15 1.63
C GLY A 223 -16.44 -17.92 1.85
N GLY A 224 -16.69 -17.14 0.81
CA GLY A 224 -17.79 -16.16 0.81
C GLY A 224 -19.11 -16.88 0.64
N GLU A 225 -19.47 -17.75 1.57
CA GLU A 225 -20.85 -18.17 1.73
C GLU A 225 -21.67 -16.89 1.89
N GLN A 226 -22.51 -16.65 0.88
CA GLN A 226 -23.59 -15.69 0.93
C GLN A 226 -24.40 -16.02 2.18
N GLY A 227 -24.11 -15.31 3.26
CA GLY A 227 -25.00 -15.21 4.40
C GLY A 227 -26.27 -14.53 3.90
N GLU A 228 -27.20 -15.34 3.40
CA GLU A 228 -28.59 -15.00 3.14
C GLU A 228 -29.13 -14.33 4.40
N ARG A 229 -29.12 -12.99 4.42
CA ARG A 229 -29.86 -12.25 5.43
C ARG A 229 -31.34 -12.44 5.10
N PRO A 230 -32.16 -12.98 6.02
CA PRO A 230 -33.58 -13.17 5.75
C PRO A 230 -34.22 -11.82 5.42
N ARG A 231 -34.89 -11.77 4.27
CA ARG A 231 -35.70 -10.63 3.83
C ARG A 231 -36.90 -10.51 4.78
N GLY A 232 -36.70 -9.85 5.91
CA GLY A 232 -37.71 -9.63 6.93
C GLY A 232 -38.84 -8.76 6.42
N GLY A 233 -39.94 -9.40 6.06
CA GLY A 233 -41.30 -9.04 6.48
C GLY A 233 -41.79 -7.63 6.16
N ARG A 234 -42.43 -7.50 5.00
CA ARG A 234 -43.45 -6.48 4.71
C ARG A 234 -44.56 -6.59 5.77
N ARG A 235 -44.67 -5.65 6.71
CA ARG A 235 -45.92 -5.44 7.46
C ARG A 235 -46.76 -4.39 6.72
N LYS A 236 -47.64 -4.89 5.87
CA LYS A 236 -48.87 -4.20 5.42
C LYS A 236 -49.85 -4.26 6.60
N GLY A 237 -50.52 -3.14 6.91
CA GLY A 237 -51.27 -2.95 8.14
C GLY A 237 -52.62 -3.67 8.23
N SER A 238 -53.29 -3.46 9.37
CA SER A 238 -54.74 -3.50 9.55
C SER A 238 -55.10 -2.84 10.89
N ASP A 239 -55.95 -1.82 10.81
CA ASP A 239 -57.15 -1.56 11.63
C ASP A 239 -57.06 -1.37 13.15
N GLY A 240 -57.66 -0.26 13.59
CA GLY A 240 -57.93 0.12 14.98
C GLY A 240 -58.04 1.62 15.14
#